data_AF-A0A7V1U683-F1
#
_entry.id   AF-A0A7V1U683-F1
#
_cell.length_a   1.000
_cell.length_b   1.000
_cell.length_c   1.000
_cell.angle_alpha   90.00
_cell.angle_beta   90.00
_cell.angle_gamma   90.00
#
_symmetry.space_group_name_H-M   'P 1'
#
loop_
_entity.id
_entity.type
_entity.pdbx_description
1 polymer ?
#
loop_
_entity_poly.entity_id
_entity_poly.type
_entity_poly.pdbx_seq_one_letter_code
_entity_poly.pdbx_strand_id
1 'polypeptide(L)' 'MNGKLHGTCPVCHQGDLISISMNVSGSELTFTTCHLCEAKWWYRDGDPVPLQSVIGSVLSRKA' A
#
# COMPACT_ATOMS: atom_id res chain seq x y z
N MET A 1 16.69 2.46 11.21
CA MET A 1 16.46 1.75 9.93
C MET A 1 15.49 0.61 10.20
N ASN A 2 14.19 0.77 9.93
CA ASN A 2 13.20 -0.27 10.24
C ASN A 2 12.23 -0.44 9.06
N GLY A 3 12.61 -1.27 8.09
CA GLY A 3 11.83 -1.55 6.88
C GLY A 3 11.53 -3.04 6.73
N LYS A 4 11.20 -3.72 7.84
CA LYS A 4 10.98 -5.16 7.86
C LYS A 4 9.51 -5.46 7.52
N LEU A 5 9.17 -5.41 6.24
CA LEU A 5 8.02 -6.12 5.68
C LEU A 5 8.51 -7.40 4.99
N HIS A 6 9.29 -8.21 5.71
CA HIS A 6 9.53 -9.60 5.33
C HIS A 6 8.30 -10.38 5.78
N GLY A 7 7.25 -10.35 4.97
CA GLY A 7 6.01 -11.06 5.25
C GLY A 7 5.59 -11.83 4.01
N THR A 8 5.28 -13.10 4.19
CA THR A 8 4.65 -13.90 3.13
C THR A 8 3.26 -13.33 2.83
N CYS A 9 2.83 -13.37 1.56
CA CYS A 9 1.52 -12.86 1.19
C CYS A 9 0.39 -13.45 2.05
N PRO A 10 -0.51 -12.62 2.64
CA PRO A 10 -1.59 -13.11 3.49
C PRO A 10 -2.72 -13.81 2.71
N VAL A 11 -2.71 -13.76 1.38
CA VAL A 11 -3.73 -14.37 0.52
C VAL A 11 -3.30 -15.73 0.03
N CYS A 12 -2.11 -15.84 -0.59
CA CYS A 12 -1.63 -17.11 -1.12
C CYS A 12 -0.61 -17.82 -0.22
N HIS A 13 -0.12 -17.16 0.83
CA HIS A 13 0.88 -17.70 1.76
C HIS A 13 2.15 -18.24 1.10
N GLN A 14 2.46 -17.77 -0.11
CA GLN A 14 3.59 -18.27 -0.90
C GLN A 14 4.41 -17.15 -1.56
N GLY A 15 3.76 -16.07 -2.01
CA GLY A 15 4.45 -15.02 -2.76
C GLY A 15 5.11 -13.96 -1.90
N ASP A 16 6.25 -13.49 -2.38
CA ASP A 16 6.93 -12.30 -1.86
C ASP A 16 6.11 -11.03 -2.13
N LEU A 17 6.36 -10.02 -1.29
CA LEU A 17 5.66 -8.75 -1.31
C LEU A 17 6.55 -7.64 -1.84
N ILE A 18 5.99 -6.84 -2.74
CA ILE A 18 6.57 -5.58 -3.21
C ILE A 18 5.80 -4.48 -2.50
N SER A 19 6.50 -3.57 -1.81
CA SER A 19 5.90 -2.40 -1.17
C SER A 19 6.52 -1.11 -1.69
N ILE A 20 5.69 -0.13 -2.02
CA ILE A 20 6.08 1.17 -2.54
C ILE A 20 5.42 2.23 -1.66
N SER A 21 6.23 3.04 -0.99
CA SER A 21 5.78 4.16 -0.15
C SER A 21 5.95 5.49 -0.88
N MET A 22 4.96 6.37 -0.77
CA MET A 22 4.90 7.67 -1.44
C MET A 22 4.17 8.68 -0.57
N ASN A 23 4.58 9.96 -0.60
CA ASN A 23 3.82 11.03 0.06
C ASN A 23 2.86 11.66 -0.97
N VAL A 24 1.58 11.72 -0.62
CA VAL A 24 0.53 12.33 -1.46
C VAL A 24 -0.29 13.29 -0.62
N SER A 25 -0.28 14.57 -0.99
CA SER A 25 -1.04 15.63 -0.33
C SER A 25 -0.80 15.72 1.19
N GLY A 26 0.41 15.37 1.65
CA GLY A 26 0.80 15.40 3.06
C GLY A 26 0.61 14.09 3.83
N SER A 27 -0.07 13.09 3.27
CA SER A 27 -0.18 11.75 3.86
C SER A 27 0.82 10.78 3.26
N GLU A 28 1.30 9.83 4.06
CA GLU A 28 2.09 8.70 3.56
C GLU A 28 1.14 7.61 3.06
N LEU A 29 1.29 7.24 1.80
CA LEU A 29 0.59 6.10 1.19
C LEU A 29 1.59 4.99 0.93
N THR A 30 1.24 3.76 1.32
CA THR A 30 2.00 2.57 0.95
C THR A 30 1.11 1.66 0.11
N PHE A 31 1.56 1.34 -1.10
CA PHE A 31 0.98 0.30 -1.94
C PHE A 31 1.76 -0.99 -1.74
N THR A 32 1.07 -2.10 -1.47
CA THR A 32 1.69 -3.42 -1.42
C THR A 32 1.00 -4.37 -2.37
N THR A 33 1.80 -5.16 -3.10
CA THR A 33 1.32 -6.21 -3.99
C THR A 33 2.09 -7.50 -3.79
N CYS A 34 1.41 -8.63 -3.92
CA CYS A 34 2.05 -9.93 -4.05
C CYS A 34 2.56 -10.11 -5.49
N HIS A 35 3.79 -10.59 -5.66
CA HIS A 35 4.34 -10.90 -6.98
C HIS A 35 3.79 -12.22 -7.57
N LEU A 36 3.18 -13.09 -6.75
CA LEU A 36 2.69 -14.40 -7.19
C LEU A 36 1.18 -14.41 -7.50
N CYS A 37 0.34 -14.01 -6.54
CA CYS A 37 -1.12 -14.04 -6.71
C CYS A 37 -1.72 -12.68 -7.06
N GLU A 38 -0.88 -11.65 -7.19
CA GLU A 38 -1.27 -10.28 -7.54
C GLU A 38 -2.27 -9.61 -6.60
N ALA A 39 -2.46 -10.15 -5.40
CA ALA A 39 -3.23 -9.49 -4.35
C ALA A 39 -2.63 -8.12 -4.03
N LYS A 40 -3.49 -7.11 -3.89
CA LYS A 40 -3.11 -5.69 -3.73
C LYS A 40 -3.83 -5.07 -2.55
N TRP A 41 -3.14 -4.22 -1.82
CA TRP A 41 -3.72 -3.46 -0.72
C TRP A 41 -2.95 -2.17 -0.48
N TRP A 42 -3.56 -1.30 0.31
CA TRP A 42 -3.08 0.04 0.58
C TRP A 42 -3.04 0.30 2.06
N TYR A 43 -2.06 1.11 2.46
CA TYR A 43 -2.00 1.73 3.77
C TYR A 43 -1.93 3.24 3.61
N ARG A 44 -2.56 3.96 4.55
CA ARG A 44 -2.38 5.39 4.74
C ARG A 44 -1.86 5.61 6.16
N ASP A 45 -0.72 6.28 6.28
CA ASP A 45 -0.09 6.58 7.57
C ASP A 45 0.08 5.32 8.46
N GLY A 46 0.30 4.16 7.82
CA GLY A 46 0.43 2.84 8.45
C GLY A 46 -0.86 2.02 8.57
N ASP A 47 -2.05 2.63 8.42
CA ASP A 47 -3.33 1.96 8.59
C ASP A 47 -3.89 1.40 7.27
N PRO A 48 -4.46 0.18 7.25
CA PRO A 48 -5.03 -0.40 6.03
C PRO A 48 -6.25 0.37 5.56
N VAL A 49 -6.29 0.72 4.27
CA VAL A 49 -7.39 1.48 3.66
C VAL A 49 -7.86 0.86 2.34
N PRO A 50 -9.14 1.04 1.96
CA PRO A 50 -9.61 0.62 0.65
C PRO A 50 -9.09 1.55 -0.45
N LEU A 51 -8.94 1.03 -1.68
CA LEU A 51 -8.47 1.79 -2.85
C LEU A 51 -9.31 3.06 -3.10
N GLN A 52 -10.63 3.01 -2.88
CA GLN A 52 -11.52 4.15 -3.08
C GLN A 52 -11.12 5.35 -2.20
N SER A 53 -10.66 5.08 -0.97
CA SER A 53 -10.15 6.11 -0.07
C SER A 53 -8.88 6.75 -0.62
N VAL A 54 -7.99 5.95 -1.21
CA VAL A 54 -6.74 6.43 -1.83
C VAL A 54 -7.02 7.28 -3.06
N ILE A 55 -7.95 6.85 -3.93
CA ILE A 55 -8.36 7.62 -5.12
C ILE A 55 -8.84 9.02 -4.71
N GLY A 56 -9.65 9.13 -3.64
CA GLY A 56 -10.09 10.41 -3.10
C GLY A 56 -8.94 11.36 -2.73
N SER A 57 -7.85 10.84 -2.16
CA SER A 57 -6.66 11.63 -1.82
C SER A 57 -5.94 12.22 -3.03
N VAL A 58 -5.92 11.51 -4.16
CA VAL A 58 -5.26 11.96 -5.39
C VAL A 58 -6.15 12.94 -6.17
N LEU A 59 -7.47 12.74 -6.13
CA LEU A 59 -8.43 13.62 -6.79
C LEU A 59 -8.60 14.96 -6.06
N SER A 60 -8.38 14.99 -4.74
CA SER A 60 -8.40 16.22 -3.94
C SER A 60 -7.13 17.05 -4.12
N ARG A 61 -6.72 17.30 -5.37
CA ARG A 61 -5.80 18.39 -5.68
C ARG A 61 -6.55 19.70 -5.44
N LYS A 62 -6.30 20.37 -4.30
CA LYS A 62 -6.64 21.79 -4.18
C LYS A 62 -5.91 22.51 -5.32
N ALA A 63 -6.70 23.14 -6.20
CA ALA A 63 -6.22 24.05 -7.24
C ALA A 63 -5.54 25.28 -6.61
#